data_AF-A0A9D9ARR4-F1
#
_entry.id   AF-A0A9D9ARR4-F1
#
_cell.length_a   1.000
_cell.length_b   1.000
_cell.length_c   1.000
_cell.angle_alpha   90.00
_cell.angle_beta   90.00
_cell.angle_gamma   90.00
#
_symmetry.space_group_name_H-M   'P 1'
#
loop_
_entity.id
_entity.type
_entity.pdbx_description
1 polymer ?
#
loop_
_entity_poly.entity_id
_entity_poly.type
_entity_poly.pdbx_seq_one_letter_code
_entity_poly.pdbx_strand_id
1 'polypeptide(L)' 'MDGESLDQADLLAQLETLKEEHEALNAEVDALAENGVIDQLKFARMKKEKLRLKDEISKVVDQITPDIIA' A
#
# COMPACT_ATOMS: atom_id res chain seq x y z
N MET A 1 -30.54 -4.71 -14.43
CA MET A 1 -30.25 -5.01 -13.02
C MET A 1 -28.74 -4.86 -12.94
N ASP A 2 -28.28 -3.64 -12.68
CA ASP A 2 -26.89 -3.23 -12.92
C ASP A 2 -26.41 -2.46 -11.69
N GLY A 3 -26.38 -3.15 -10.55
CA GLY A 3 -26.33 -2.50 -9.24
C GLY A 3 -25.23 -2.97 -8.28
N GLU A 4 -24.35 -3.92 -8.65
CA GLU A 4 -23.39 -4.51 -7.69
C GLU A 4 -21.93 -4.57 -8.17
N SER A 5 -21.57 -3.92 -9.29
CA SER A 5 -20.21 -4.06 -9.86
C SER A 5 -19.26 -2.89 -9.60
N LEU A 6 -19.66 -1.86 -8.85
CA LEU A 6 -18.83 -0.69 -8.59
C LEU A 6 -17.84 -0.95 -7.44
N ASP A 7 -18.29 -1.60 -6.36
CA ASP A 7 -17.49 -1.71 -5.13
C ASP A 7 -16.20 -2.54 -5.28
N GLN A 8 -16.25 -3.65 -6.00
CA GLN A 8 -15.06 -4.50 -6.17
C GLN A 8 -14.02 -3.89 -7.12
N ALA A 9 -14.48 -3.24 -8.21
CA ALA A 9 -13.60 -2.58 -9.16
C ALA A 9 -12.89 -1.38 -8.50
N ASP A 10 -13.62 -0.60 -7.69
CA ASP A 10 -13.05 0.52 -6.94
C ASP A 10 -12.05 0.07 -5.85
N LEU A 11 -12.33 -1.05 -5.17
CA LEU A 11 -11.38 -1.64 -4.21
C LEU A 11 -10.11 -2.16 -4.89
N LEU A 12 -10.22 -2.78 -6.07
CA LEU A 12 -9.06 -3.23 -6.85
C LEU A 12 -8.21 -2.05 -7.35
N ALA A 13 -8.85 -0.98 -7.83
CA ALA A 13 -8.15 0.24 -8.25
C ALA A 13 -7.42 0.91 -7.06
N GLN A 14 -8.07 0.97 -5.88
CA GLN A 14 -7.43 1.43 -4.65
C GLN A 14 -6.26 0.54 -4.24
N LEU A 15 -6.41 -0.78 -4.32
CA LEU A 15 -5.34 -1.73 -4.01
C LEU A 15 -4.12 -1.51 -4.92
N GLU A 16 -4.35 -1.30 -6.21
CA GLU A 16 -3.31 -1.05 -7.20
C GLU A 16 -2.57 0.25 -6.89
N THR A 17 -3.31 1.33 -6.61
CA THR A 17 -2.75 2.63 -6.19
C THR A 17 -1.90 2.49 -4.92
N LEU A 18 -2.41 1.83 -3.88
CA LEU A 18 -1.68 1.62 -2.63
C LEU A 18 -0.42 0.78 -2.83
N LYS A 19 -0.43 -0.19 -3.75
CA LYS A 19 0.74 -0.98 -4.12
C LYS A 19 1.78 -0.13 -4.84
N GLU A 20 1.38 0.70 -5.79
CA GLU A 20 2.29 1.63 -6.49
C GLU A 20 2.94 2.60 -5.50
N GLU A 21 2.17 3.20 -4.59
CA GLU A 21 2.69 4.07 -3.53
C GLU A 21 3.68 3.32 -2.62
N HIS A 22 3.37 2.07 -2.25
CA HIS A 22 4.26 1.24 -1.45
C HIS A 22 5.57 0.95 -2.18
N GLU A 23 5.53 0.61 -3.47
CA GLU A 23 6.75 0.37 -4.28
C GLU A 23 7.58 1.63 -4.45
N ALA A 24 6.94 2.78 -4.72
CA ALA A 24 7.62 4.07 -4.80
C ALA A 24 8.33 4.42 -3.50
N LEU A 25 7.66 4.23 -2.36
CA LEU A 25 8.25 4.45 -1.04
C LEU A 25 9.41 3.48 -0.78
N ASN A 26 9.32 2.24 -1.26
CA ASN A 26 10.37 1.25 -1.13
C ASN A 26 11.63 1.66 -1.91
N ALA A 27 11.46 2.10 -3.15
CA ALA A 27 12.54 2.64 -3.96
C ALA A 27 13.19 3.88 -3.33
N GLU A 28 12.41 4.76 -2.71
CA GLU A 28 12.95 5.93 -2.02
C GLU A 28 13.74 5.53 -0.75
N VAL A 29 13.28 4.52 -0.01
CA VAL A 29 14.02 3.95 1.14
C VAL A 29 15.35 3.36 0.69
N ASP A 30 15.35 2.59 -0.39
CA ASP A 30 16.56 1.96 -0.93
C ASP A 30 17.55 3.02 -1.45
N ALA A 31 17.07 4.05 -2.15
CA ALA A 31 17.89 5.17 -2.59
C ALA A 31 18.53 5.93 -1.42
N LEU A 32 17.82 6.10 -0.30
CA LEU A 32 18.39 6.71 0.91
C LEU A 32 19.41 5.82 1.61
N ALA A 33 19.20 4.50 1.59
CA ALA A 33 20.16 3.54 2.11
C ALA A 33 21.47 3.56 1.28
N GLU A 34 21.37 3.66 -0.04
CA GLU A 34 22.50 3.68 -0.96
C GLU A 34 23.31 5.00 -0.88
N ASN A 35 22.64 6.14 -0.68
CA ASN A 35 23.29 7.45 -0.54
C ASN A 35 24.10 7.61 0.77
N GLY A 36 24.05 6.66 1.70
CA GLY A 36 24.92 6.61 2.90
C GLY A 36 24.67 7.69 3.96
N VAL A 37 23.92 8.74 3.64
CA VAL A 37 23.41 9.74 4.60
C VAL A 37 22.06 9.23 5.11
N ILE A 38 22.12 8.30 6.07
CA ILE A 38 20.93 7.82 6.76
C ILE A 38 20.44 8.94 7.66
N ASP A 39 19.60 9.82 7.12
CA ASP A 39 18.75 10.69 7.91
C ASP A 39 17.80 9.79 8.70
N GLN A 40 18.18 9.49 9.94
CA GLN A 40 17.45 8.58 10.82
C GLN A 40 15.99 9.03 11.02
N LEU A 41 15.74 10.34 10.97
CA LEU A 41 14.39 10.89 11.07
C LEU A 41 13.59 10.60 9.81
N LYS A 42 14.18 10.80 8.62
CA LYS A 42 13.53 10.46 7.34
C LYS A 42 13.25 8.96 7.26
N PHE A 43 14.22 8.13 7.61
CA PHE A 43 14.07 6.67 7.59
C PHE A 43 12.99 6.18 8.58
N ALA A 44 12.91 6.77 9.78
CA ALA A 44 11.87 6.45 10.76
C ALA A 44 10.47 6.84 10.24
N ARG A 45 10.33 7.99 9.57
CA ARG A 45 9.06 8.41 8.94
C ARG A 45 8.65 7.44 7.83
N MET A 46 9.57 7.11 6.94
CA MET A 46 9.27 6.20 5.82
C MET A 46 8.93 4.79 6.28
N LYS A 47 9.59 4.26 7.31
CA LYS A 47 9.19 2.98 7.92
C LYS A 47 7.77 3.02 8.48
N LYS A 48 7.39 4.13 9.12
CA LYS A 48 6.03 4.33 9.65
C LYS A 48 5.01 4.40 8.51
N GLU A 49 5.34 5.13 7.44
CA GLU A 49 4.50 5.26 6.25
C GLU A 49 4.33 3.91 5.54
N LYS A 50 5.42 3.16 5.39
CA LYS A 50 5.42 1.81 4.81
C LYS A 50 4.56 0.83 5.60
N LEU A 51 4.62 0.91 6.93
CA LEU A 51 3.75 0.11 7.80
C LEU A 51 2.28 0.48 7.59
N ARG A 52 1.96 1.78 7.52
CA ARG A 52 0.61 2.26 7.27
C ARG A 52 0.07 1.79 5.92
N LEU A 53 0.85 1.93 4.85
CA LEU A 53 0.48 1.45 3.51
C LEU A 53 0.23 -0.06 3.52
N LYS A 54 1.08 -0.84 4.21
CA LYS A 54 0.88 -2.28 4.36
C LYS A 54 -0.41 -2.62 5.11
N ASP A 55 -0.74 -1.88 6.16
CA ASP A 55 -2.01 -2.05 6.89
C ASP A 55 -3.22 -1.66 6.03
N GLU A 56 -3.14 -0.58 5.24
CA GLU A 56 -4.20 -0.18 4.30
C GLU A 56 -4.39 -1.22 3.20
N ILE A 57 -3.31 -1.72 2.59
CA ILE A 57 -3.34 -2.83 1.64
C ILE A 57 -4.02 -4.05 2.26
N SER A 58 -3.63 -4.43 3.48
CA SER A 58 -4.20 -5.60 4.17
C SER A 58 -5.70 -5.42 4.40
N LYS A 59 -6.16 -4.22 4.79
CA LYS A 59 -7.59 -3.92 4.96
C LYS A 59 -8.38 -3.98 3.66
N VAL A 60 -7.81 -3.50 2.55
CA VAL A 60 -8.47 -3.55 1.24
C VAL A 60 -8.51 -4.98 0.73
N VAL A 61 -7.41 -5.73 0.88
CA VAL A 61 -7.36 -7.17 0.59
C VAL A 61 -8.37 -7.91 1.45
N ASP A 62 -8.45 -7.67 2.75
CA ASP A 62 -9.43 -8.27 3.67
C ASP A 62 -10.87 -7.84 3.40
N GLN A 63 -11.13 -6.85 2.53
CA GLN A 63 -12.47 -6.51 2.05
C GLN A 63 -12.80 -7.21 0.73
N ILE A 64 -11.80 -7.46 -0.12
CA ILE A 64 -11.95 -8.22 -1.38
C ILE A 64 -11.97 -9.74 -1.12
N THR A 65 -11.15 -10.22 -0.17
CA THR A 65 -10.98 -11.64 0.15
C THR A 65 -12.18 -12.32 0.84
N PRO A 66 -13.01 -11.67 1.70
CA PRO A 66 -14.19 -12.32 2.30
C PRO A 66 -15.21 -12.77 1.26
N ASP A 67 -15.20 -12.21 0.06
CA ASP A 67 -16.05 -12.66 -1.06
C ASP A 67 -15.48 -13.89 -1.80
N ILE A 68 -14.20 -14.22 -1.59
CA ILE A 68 -13.46 -15.28 -2.31
C ILE A 68 -13.29 -16.57 -1.47
N ILE A 69 -13.39 -16.50 -0.13
CA ILE A 69 -13.16 -17.63 0.81
C ILE A 69 -14.31 -17.78 1.85
N ALA A 70 -15.55 -17.44 1.48
CA ALA A 70 -16.75 -17.75 2.29
C ALA A 70 -17.46 -19.01 1.80
#